data_AF-A0A2T4JRY6-F1
#
_entry.id   AF-A0A2T4JRY6-F1
#
_cell.length_a   1.000
_cell.length_b   1.000
_cell.length_c   1.000
_cell.angle_alpha   90.00
_cell.angle_beta   90.00
_cell.angle_gamma   90.00
#
_symmetry.space_group_name_H-M   'P 1'
#
loop_
_entity.id
_entity.type
_entity.pdbx_description
1 polymer ?
#
loop_
_entity_poly.entity_id
_entity_poly.type
_entity_poly.pdbx_seq_one_letter_code
_entity_poly.pdbx_strand_id
1 'polypeptide(L)' 'MTMTLEDPDLTLNELFRRWPPTAQLFLDRRMHCFACPISPFHTVADACLEYKTDETEFRRALRAAAAQAD' A
#
# COMPACT_ATOMS: atom_id res chain seq x y z
N MET A 1 -4.80 12.65 14.49
CA MET A 1 -5.43 11.77 13.49
C MET A 1 -4.68 10.45 13.54
N THR A 2 -5.36 9.35 13.89
CA THR A 2 -4.76 8.02 13.97
C THR A 2 -4.65 7.49 12.55
N MET A 3 -3.44 7.37 12.01
CA MET A 3 -3.20 6.86 10.67
C MET A 3 -3.33 5.34 10.67
N THR A 4 -4.26 4.80 9.87
CA THR A 4 -4.57 3.36 9.79
C THR A 4 -4.40 2.85 8.35
N LEU A 5 -4.35 1.53 8.17
CA LEU A 5 -4.33 0.90 6.83
C LEU A 5 -5.64 1.10 6.03
N GLU A 6 -6.68 1.63 6.68
CA GLU A 6 -7.99 1.90 6.07
C GLU A 6 -8.14 3.37 5.67
N ASP A 7 -7.16 4.21 6.00
CA ASP A 7 -7.16 5.60 5.61
C ASP A 7 -7.16 5.70 4.06
N PRO A 8 -8.16 6.38 3.46
CA PRO A 8 -8.23 6.56 2.01
C PRO A 8 -7.06 7.40 1.48
N ASP A 9 -6.53 8.32 2.30
CA ASP A 9 -5.44 9.22 1.93
C ASP A 9 -4.06 8.61 2.27
N LEU A 10 -4.01 7.33 2.69
CA LEU A 10 -2.76 6.65 2.98
C LEU A 10 -1.90 6.54 1.72
N THR A 11 -0.81 7.31 1.71
CA THR A 11 0.16 7.30 0.62
C THR A 11 1.02 6.05 0.68
N LEU A 12 1.47 5.58 -0.48
CA LEU A 12 2.36 4.42 -0.59
C LEU A 12 3.66 4.65 0.18
N ASN A 13 4.19 5.87 0.17
CA ASN A 13 5.40 6.20 0.93
C ASN A 13 5.18 6.02 2.45
N GLU A 14 4.06 6.52 2.99
CA GLU A 14 3.76 6.36 4.41
C GLU A 14 3.43 4.91 4.78
N LEU A 15 2.74 4.18 3.89
CA LEU A 15 2.52 2.74 4.02
C LEU A 15 3.84 1.97 4.18
N PHE A 16 4.80 2.17 3.28
CA PHE A 16 6.08 1.46 3.32
C PHE A 16 6.97 1.86 4.49
N ARG A 17 6.92 3.13 4.91
CA ARG A 17 7.66 3.61 6.09
C ARG A 17 7.13 3.01 7.38
N ARG A 18 5.80 2.87 7.50
CA ARG A 18 5.14 2.41 8.73
C ARG A 18 4.98 0.90 8.80
N TRP A 19 4.81 0.23 7.66
CA TRP A 19 4.69 -1.22 7.55
C TRP A 19 5.59 -1.77 6.42
N PRO A 20 6.91 -1.85 6.62
CA PRO A 20 7.85 -2.31 5.60
C PRO A 20 7.50 -3.67 4.95
N PRO A 21 6.95 -4.68 5.66
CA PRO A 21 6.58 -5.95 5.02
C PRO A 21 5.51 -5.82 3.91
N THR A 22 4.74 -4.73 3.90
CA THR A 22 3.74 -4.49 2.85
C THR A 22 4.39 -4.22 1.49
N ALA A 23 5.63 -3.75 1.44
CA ALA A 23 6.37 -3.49 0.20
C ALA A 23 6.48 -4.75 -0.68
N GLN A 24 6.62 -5.93 -0.07
CA GLN A 24 6.71 -7.19 -0.79
C GLN A 24 5.46 -7.45 -1.64
N LEU A 25 4.28 -7.04 -1.15
CA LEU A 25 3.02 -7.22 -1.87
C LEU A 25 2.99 -6.49 -3.23
N PHE A 26 3.62 -5.30 -3.29
CA PHE A 26 3.76 -4.48 -4.49
C PHE A 26 4.81 -5.06 -5.44
N LEU A 27 5.94 -5.52 -4.90
CA LEU A 27 6.99 -6.18 -5.66
C LEU A 27 6.48 -7.47 -6.33
N ASP A 28 5.77 -8.33 -5.59
CA ASP A 28 5.21 -9.58 -6.08
C ASP A 28 4.17 -9.35 -7.20
N ARG A 29 3.42 -8.25 -7.11
CA ARG A 29 2.44 -7.83 -8.12
C ARG A 29 3.05 -7.03 -9.27
N ARG A 30 4.38 -6.83 -9.28
CA ARG A 30 5.11 -6.01 -10.25
C ARG A 30 4.53 -4.60 -10.40
N MET A 31 4.09 -4.01 -9.29
CA MET A 31 3.56 -2.64 -9.26
C MET A 31 4.74 -1.66 -9.27
N HIS A 32 4.84 -0.85 -10.33
CA HIS A 32 5.93 0.10 -10.54
C HIS A 32 5.87 1.29 -9.58
N CYS A 33 4.72 1.54 -8.95
CA CYS A 33 4.52 2.63 -8.00
C CYS A 33 5.49 2.58 -6.81
N PHE A 34 5.96 1.38 -6.43
CA PHE A 34 6.89 1.19 -5.32
C PHE A 34 8.19 2.00 -5.48
N ALA A 35 8.70 2.12 -6.71
CA ALA A 35 9.95 2.83 -7.01
C ALA A 35 9.73 4.20 -7.67
N CYS A 36 8.49 4.67 -7.73
CA CYS A 36 8.15 5.90 -8.46
C CYS A 36 8.33 7.14 -7.57
N PRO A 37 8.92 8.25 -8.08
CA PRO A 37 9.05 9.49 -7.31
C PRO A 37 7.71 10.10 -6.87
N ILE A 38 6.58 9.67 -7.45
CA ILE A 38 5.24 10.12 -7.06
C ILE A 38 4.67 9.38 -5.84
N SER A 39 5.34 8.33 -5.34
CA SER A 39 4.90 7.53 -4.19
C SER A 39 4.47 8.33 -2.94
N PRO A 40 5.03 9.52 -2.62
CA PRO A 40 4.56 10.36 -1.52
C PRO A 40 3.17 10.98 -1.71
N PHE A 41 2.64 10.97 -2.93
CA PHE A 41 1.33 11.51 -3.30
C PHE A 41 0.37 10.43 -3.82
N HIS A 42 0.90 9.26 -4.16
CA HIS A 42 0.14 8.12 -4.69
C HIS A 42 -0.50 7.36 -3.53
N THR A 43 -1.82 7.26 -3.48
CA THR A 43 -2.52 6.53 -2.42
C THR A 43 -2.66 5.04 -2.72
N VAL A 44 -3.05 4.25 -1.70
CA VAL A 44 -3.43 2.85 -1.91
C VAL A 44 -4.61 2.73 -2.89
N ALA A 45 -5.58 3.64 -2.81
CA ALA A 45 -6.73 3.66 -3.72
C ALA A 45 -6.30 3.95 -5.16
N ASP A 46 -5.42 4.93 -5.38
CA ASP A 46 -4.87 5.24 -6.71
C ASP A 46 -4.14 4.03 -7.32
N ALA A 47 -3.35 3.31 -6.51
CA ALA A 47 -2.68 2.10 -6.95
C ALA A 47 -3.67 0.98 -7.31
N CYS A 48 -4.76 0.82 -6.56
CA CYS A 48 -5.79 -0.17 -6.91
C CYS A 48 -6.49 0.20 -8.22
N LEU A 49 -6.80 1.48 -8.43
CA LEU A 49 -7.42 1.98 -9.65
C LEU A 49 -6.51 1.78 -10.87
N GLU A 50 -5.23 2.17 -10.77
CA GLU A 50 -4.26 2.08 -11.86
C GLU A 50 -4.04 0.63 -12.33
N TYR A 51 -3.92 -0.31 -11.38
CA TYR A 51 -3.66 -1.71 -11.65
C TYR A 51 -4.93 -2.57 -11.74
N LYS A 52 -6.12 -1.94 -11.71
CA LYS A 52 -7.44 -2.59 -11.76
C LYS A 52 -7.56 -3.75 -10.77
N THR A 53 -7.06 -3.51 -9.55
CA THR A 53 -7.08 -4.49 -8.45
C THR A 53 -8.27 -4.21 -7.54
N ASP A 54 -8.86 -5.26 -6.98
CA ASP A 54 -9.90 -5.10 -5.95
C ASP A 54 -9.29 -4.49 -4.69
N GLU A 55 -9.72 -3.28 -4.35
CA GLU A 55 -9.17 -2.53 -3.21
C GLU A 55 -9.45 -3.23 -1.88
N THR A 56 -10.61 -3.90 -1.75
CA THR A 56 -10.98 -4.59 -0.51
C THR A 56 -10.05 -5.78 -0.25
N GLU A 57 -9.80 -6.60 -1.27
CA GLU A 57 -8.87 -7.72 -1.20
C GLU A 57 -7.44 -7.24 -0.99
N PHE A 58 -7.04 -6.15 -1.64
CA PHE A 58 -5.72 -5.59 -1.49
C PHE A 58 -5.47 -5.07 -0.07
N ARG A 59 -6.41 -4.29 0.50
CA ARG A 59 -6.33 -3.84 1.89
C ARG A 59 -6.33 -4.99 2.89
N ARG A 60 -7.06 -6.08 2.62
CA ARG A 60 -6.97 -7.32 3.43
C ARG A 60 -5.57 -7.92 3.41
N ALA A 61 -4.94 -8.00 2.23
CA ALA A 61 -3.57 -8.49 2.10
C ALA A 61 -2.55 -7.56 2.79
N LEU A 62 -2.73 -6.24 2.71
CA LEU A 62 -1.91 -5.26 3.42
C LEU A 62 -1.98 -5.46 4.94
N ARG A 63 -3.18 -5.66 5.50
CA ARG A 63 -3.35 -5.97 6.93
C ARG A 63 -2.62 -7.24 7.33
N ALA A 64 -2.76 -8.30 6.54
CA ALA A 64 -2.06 -9.56 6.80
C ALA A 64 -0.53 -9.38 6.77
N ALA A 65 0.00 -8.63 5.79
CA ALA A 65 1.42 -8.34 5.70
C ALA A 65 1.92 -7.45 6.85
N ALA A 66 1.15 -6.43 7.23
CA ALA A 66 1.47 -5.53 8.33
C ALA A 66 1.49 -6.23 9.69
N ALA A 67 0.66 -7.26 9.90
CA ALA A 67 0.68 -8.07 11.11
C ALA A 67 1.93 -8.97 11.23
N GLN A 68 2.69 -9.14 10.14
CA GLN A 68 3.99 -9.84 10.18
C GLN A 68 5.14 -8.90 10.59
N ALA A 69 4.86 -7.61 10.84
CA ALA A 69 5.84 -6.62 11.28
C ALA A 69 6.01 -6.58 12.83
N ASP A 70 5.30 -7.44 13.56
CA ASP A 70 5.41 -7.63 15.02
C ASP A 70 6.58 -8.54 15.39
#